data_AF-A0AAU3SLC6-F1
#
_entry.id   AF-A0AAU3SLC6-F1
#
_cell.length_a   1.000
_cell.length_b   1.000
_cell.length_c   1.000
_cell.angle_alpha   90.00
_cell.angle_beta   90.00
_cell.angle_gamma   90.00
#
_symmetry.space_group_name_H-M   'P 1'
#
loop_
_entity.id
_entity.type
_entity.pdbx_description
1 polymer ?
#
loop_
_entity_poly.entity_id
_entity_poly.type
_entity_poly.pdbx_seq_one_letter_code
_entity_poly.pdbx_strand_id
1 'polypeptide(L)'
;MTMRAAHVPAPMKPGPVVYSDQQLLRVLIRLAQGERLLGRREFEQRRGDADPSSPLYERRFGSWNRAIELAGLDTVAQPEQLQFATTKWTQEQLIAAIRRCLLVTGSTTLAAYEAWRTDPADPKSDVPSAATIRFRMGSWSRATELACS
;
A
#
# COMPACT_ATOMS: atom_id res chain seq x y z
N MET A 1 1.93 -36.29 -49.27
CA MET A 1 2.36 -35.01 -48.66
C MET A 1 1.18 -34.06 -48.72
N THR A 2 0.47 -33.86 -47.61
CA THR A 2 -0.69 -32.97 -47.53
C THR A 2 -0.52 -32.08 -46.32
N MET A 3 -0.31 -30.78 -46.59
CA MET A 3 -0.19 -29.74 -45.58
C MET A 3 -1.50 -29.62 -44.79
N ARG A 4 -1.43 -29.71 -43.46
CA ARG A 4 -2.55 -29.32 -42.57
C ARG A 4 -2.56 -27.79 -42.48
N ALA A 5 -3.61 -27.17 -42.99
CA ALA A 5 -3.89 -25.76 -42.77
C ALA A 5 -4.06 -25.51 -41.25
N ALA A 6 -3.22 -24.62 -40.70
CA ALA A 6 -3.31 -24.20 -39.32
C ALA A 6 -4.52 -23.27 -39.14
N HIS A 7 -5.36 -23.60 -38.17
CA HIS A 7 -6.46 -22.77 -37.70
C HIS A 7 -5.91 -21.45 -37.16
N VAL A 8 -6.32 -20.31 -37.75
CA VAL A 8 -5.99 -18.97 -37.25
C VAL A 8 -7.10 -18.56 -36.28
N PRO A 9 -6.82 -18.40 -34.97
CA PRO A 9 -7.82 -17.93 -34.03
C PRO A 9 -8.03 -16.41 -34.19
N ALA A 10 -9.30 -16.00 -34.20
CA ALA A 10 -9.75 -14.60 -34.26
C ALA A 10 -9.36 -13.80 -32.99
N PRO A 11 -9.22 -12.46 -33.07
CA PRO A 11 -8.74 -11.63 -31.97
C PRO A 11 -9.74 -11.62 -30.80
N MET A 12 -9.35 -12.20 -29.67
CA MET A 12 -10.11 -12.16 -28.43
C MET A 12 -10.03 -10.76 -27.83
N LYS A 13 -11.19 -10.15 -27.53
CA LYS A 13 -11.29 -8.95 -26.70
C LYS A 13 -10.61 -9.23 -25.35
N PRO A 14 -9.71 -8.36 -24.84
CA PRO A 14 -9.02 -8.65 -23.58
C PRO A 14 -10.04 -8.67 -22.44
N GLY A 15 -10.10 -9.79 -21.72
CA GLY A 15 -10.77 -9.84 -20.42
C GLY A 15 -10.11 -8.88 -19.41
N PRO A 16 -10.67 -8.74 -18.19
CA PRO A 16 -10.05 -7.90 -17.17
C PRO A 16 -8.60 -8.37 -16.94
N VAL A 17 -7.64 -7.50 -17.24
CA VAL A 17 -6.22 -7.81 -17.11
C VAL A 17 -5.91 -7.90 -15.62
N VAL A 18 -5.87 -9.13 -15.10
CA VAL A 18 -5.49 -9.38 -13.71
C VAL A 18 -3.97 -9.35 -13.63
N TYR A 19 -3.43 -8.31 -12.99
CA TYR A 19 -2.02 -8.22 -12.69
C TYR A 19 -1.72 -8.86 -11.33
N SER A 20 -0.77 -9.80 -11.31
CA SER A 20 -0.14 -10.22 -10.05
C SER A 20 0.80 -9.14 -9.52
N ASP A 21 1.02 -9.14 -8.21
CA ASP A 21 1.93 -8.20 -7.55
C ASP A 21 3.33 -8.25 -8.19
N GLN A 22 3.84 -9.44 -8.53
CA GLN A 22 5.12 -9.60 -9.23
C GLN A 22 5.13 -9.04 -10.66
N GLN A 23 4.01 -9.08 -11.37
CA GLN A 23 3.91 -8.47 -12.70
C GLN A 23 3.92 -6.96 -12.61
N LEU A 24 3.23 -6.38 -11.62
CA LEU A 24 3.26 -4.95 -11.35
C LEU A 24 4.69 -4.48 -11.05
N LEU A 25 5.38 -5.15 -10.12
CA LEU A 25 6.77 -4.78 -9.79
C LEU A 25 7.72 -4.90 -11.00
N ARG A 26 7.55 -5.92 -11.84
CA ARG A 26 8.33 -6.07 -13.08
C ARG A 26 8.11 -4.93 -14.07
N VAL A 27 6.89 -4.39 -14.17
CA VAL A 27 6.62 -3.22 -15.02
C VAL A 27 7.37 -1.99 -14.50
N LEU A 28 7.41 -1.76 -13.18
CA LEU A 28 8.20 -0.67 -12.59
C LEU A 28 9.69 -0.82 -12.91
N ILE A 29 10.27 -2.01 -12.70
CA ILE A 29 11.68 -2.29 -13.00
C ILE A 29 11.97 -2.07 -14.49
N ARG A 30 11.10 -2.55 -15.38
CA ARG A 30 11.23 -2.38 -16.83
C ARG A 30 11.22 -0.90 -17.23
N LEU A 31 10.28 -0.13 -16.68
CA LEU A 31 10.11 1.30 -17.00
C LEU A 31 11.19 2.19 -16.37
N ALA A 32 11.84 1.72 -15.31
CA ALA A 32 13.02 2.37 -14.76
C ALA A 32 14.22 2.33 -15.72
N GLN A 33 14.26 1.44 -16.71
CA GLN A 33 15.30 1.38 -17.76
C GLN A 33 16.74 1.33 -17.22
N GLY A 34 16.93 0.73 -16.03
CA GLY A 34 18.24 0.64 -15.37
C GLY A 34 18.59 1.86 -14.50
N GLU A 35 17.74 2.89 -14.48
CA GLU A 35 17.83 3.96 -13.49
C GLU A 35 17.40 3.43 -12.12
N ARG A 36 18.03 3.94 -11.07
CA ARG A 36 17.66 3.60 -9.70
C ARG A 36 16.42 4.37 -9.23
N LEU A 37 16.13 5.54 -9.81
CA LEU A 37 15.00 6.38 -9.46
C LEU A 37 13.92 6.29 -10.54
N LEU A 38 12.66 6.10 -10.14
CA LEU A 38 11.52 6.21 -11.05
C LEU A 38 10.43 7.09 -10.43
N GLY A 39 10.37 8.33 -10.89
CA GLY A 39 9.32 9.28 -10.51
C GLY A 39 7.96 8.90 -11.10
N ARG A 40 6.88 9.36 -10.46
CA ARG A 40 5.51 9.14 -10.96
C ARG A 40 5.34 9.74 -12.36
N ARG A 41 5.90 10.93 -12.61
CA ARG A 41 5.78 11.62 -13.90
C ARG A 41 6.49 10.83 -15.00
N GLU A 42 7.69 10.37 -14.74
CA GLU A 42 8.48 9.54 -15.67
C GLU A 42 7.78 8.22 -15.94
N PHE A 43 7.21 7.57 -14.92
CA PHE A 43 6.40 6.38 -15.12
C PHE A 43 5.19 6.65 -16.03
N GLU A 44 4.44 7.73 -15.79
CA GLU A 44 3.28 8.11 -16.60
C GLU A 44 3.65 8.47 -18.05
N GLN A 45 4.85 8.98 -18.28
CA GLN A 45 5.37 9.26 -19.62
C GLN A 45 5.85 8.00 -20.36
N ARG A 46 6.41 7.03 -19.63
CA ARG A 46 7.03 5.83 -20.22
C ARG A 46 6.09 4.65 -20.37
N ARG A 47 5.01 4.61 -19.58
CA ARG A 47 4.00 3.54 -19.65
C ARG A 47 3.24 3.62 -20.97
N GLY A 48 2.96 2.47 -21.57
CA GLY A 48 2.05 2.35 -22.71
C GLY A 48 0.60 2.15 -22.26
N ASP A 49 -0.34 2.22 -23.21
CA ASP A 49 -1.79 2.02 -22.94
C ASP A 49 -2.11 0.64 -22.36
N ALA A 50 -1.29 -0.36 -22.65
CA ALA A 50 -1.42 -1.71 -22.11
C ALA A 50 -0.83 -1.87 -20.71
N ASP A 51 -0.08 -0.89 -20.19
CA ASP A 51 0.57 -0.97 -18.89
C ASP A 51 -0.37 -0.55 -17.73
N PRO A 52 -0.21 -1.16 -16.54
CA PRO A 52 -0.98 -0.80 -15.35
C PRO A 52 -0.87 0.68 -14.99
N SER A 53 -1.92 1.23 -14.39
CA SER A 53 -1.99 2.64 -13.98
C SER A 53 -1.38 2.92 -12.63
N SER A 54 -0.81 4.11 -12.44
CA SER A 54 -0.24 4.48 -11.13
C SER A 54 -1.22 4.31 -9.96
N PRO A 55 -2.53 4.57 -10.09
CA PRO A 55 -3.49 4.31 -9.01
C PRO A 55 -3.67 2.81 -8.69
N LEU A 56 -3.39 1.90 -9.63
CA LEU A 56 -3.43 0.47 -9.37
C LEU A 56 -2.33 0.05 -8.39
N TYR A 57 -1.14 0.64 -8.51
CA TYR A 57 -0.02 0.39 -7.58
C TYR A 57 -0.33 0.90 -6.18
N GLU A 58 -0.93 2.09 -6.06
CA GLU A 58 -1.37 2.62 -4.78
C GLU A 58 -2.43 1.73 -4.12
N ARG A 59 -3.43 1.26 -4.87
CA ARG A 59 -4.46 0.37 -4.33
C ARG A 59 -3.89 -0.98 -3.90
N ARG A 60 -2.86 -1.49 -4.62
CA ARG A 60 -2.37 -2.85 -4.42
C ARG A 60 -1.25 -2.94 -3.38
N PHE A 61 -0.33 -1.98 -3.39
CA PHE A 61 0.80 -1.90 -2.46
C PHE A 61 0.59 -0.86 -1.36
N GLY A 62 -0.52 -0.11 -1.41
CA GLY A 62 -0.88 0.91 -0.43
C GLY A 62 -0.32 2.30 -0.73
N SER A 63 0.85 2.38 -1.39
CA SER A 63 1.39 3.64 -1.88
C SER A 63 2.32 3.41 -3.07
N TRP A 64 2.49 4.45 -3.89
CA TRP A 64 3.43 4.45 -5.00
C TRP A 64 4.87 4.21 -4.52
N ASN A 65 5.29 4.91 -3.46
CA ASN A 65 6.64 4.74 -2.91
C ASN A 65 6.86 3.31 -2.41
N ARG A 66 5.86 2.70 -1.76
CA ARG A 66 5.93 1.30 -1.34
C ARG A 66 6.12 0.36 -2.53
N ALA A 67 5.45 0.62 -3.65
CA ALA A 67 5.62 -0.18 -4.86
C ALA A 67 7.03 -0.02 -5.48
N ILE A 68 7.59 1.19 -5.45
CA ILE A 68 8.96 1.50 -5.93
C ILE A 68 10.01 0.83 -5.02
N GLU A 69 9.83 0.89 -3.69
CA GLU A 69 10.68 0.17 -2.72
C GLU A 69 10.66 -1.35 -2.96
N LEU A 70 9.47 -1.93 -3.12
CA LEU A 70 9.30 -3.37 -3.38
C LEU A 70 9.85 -3.77 -4.76
N ALA A 71 9.92 -2.83 -5.70
CA ALA A 71 10.58 -3.01 -6.99
C ALA A 71 12.11 -2.91 -6.90
N GLY A 72 12.67 -2.60 -5.73
CA GLY A 72 14.11 -2.43 -5.53
C GLY A 72 14.66 -1.13 -6.11
N LEU A 73 13.78 -0.15 -6.36
CA LEU A 73 14.13 1.17 -6.87
C LEU A 73 14.23 2.15 -5.71
N ASP A 74 15.11 3.14 -5.85
CA ASP A 74 15.20 4.27 -4.95
C ASP A 74 13.96 5.16 -5.16
N THR A 75 13.31 5.54 -4.06
CA THR A 75 12.20 6.50 -4.10
C THR A 75 12.76 7.91 -4.03
N VAL A 76 12.18 8.83 -4.80
CA VAL A 76 12.36 10.26 -4.50
C VAL A 76 11.71 10.49 -3.14
N ALA A 77 12.53 10.70 -2.12
CA ALA A 77 12.06 10.91 -0.77
C ALA A 77 11.04 12.04 -0.79
N GLN A 78 9.78 11.75 -0.42
CA GLN A 78 8.92 12.82 0.01
C GLN A 78 9.63 13.48 1.20
N PRO A 79 9.68 14.82 1.29
CA PRO A 79 10.25 15.45 2.47
C PRO A 79 9.57 14.82 3.68
N GLU A 80 10.37 14.49 4.70
CA GLU A 80 9.91 13.71 5.85
C GLU A 80 8.64 14.35 6.48
N GLN A 81 8.48 15.67 6.34
CA GLN A 81 7.31 16.44 6.73
C GLN A 81 6.03 16.16 5.92
N LEU A 82 6.10 15.84 4.62
CA LEU A 82 4.92 15.64 3.76
C LEU A 82 4.37 14.22 3.75
N GLN A 83 5.18 13.22 4.09
CA GLN A 83 4.71 11.85 4.31
C GLN A 83 3.76 11.73 5.52
N PHE A 84 3.77 12.74 6.41
CA PHE A 84 2.78 12.95 7.48
C PHE A 84 1.68 13.96 7.11
N ALA A 85 1.95 14.95 6.25
CA ALA A 85 0.97 15.99 5.91
C ALA A 85 -0.25 15.49 5.10
N THR A 86 -0.14 14.35 4.41
CA THR A 86 -1.25 13.76 3.65
C THR A 86 -2.12 12.80 4.47
N THR A 87 -1.66 12.39 5.65
CA THR A 87 -2.35 11.42 6.51
C THR A 87 -2.81 12.12 7.76
N LYS A 88 -4.12 12.09 8.05
CA LYS A 88 -4.75 12.66 9.25
C LYS A 88 -4.05 12.32 10.59
N TRP A 89 -3.22 11.27 10.61
CA TRP A 89 -2.64 10.68 11.81
C TRP A 89 -1.10 10.63 11.75
N THR A 90 -0.44 11.24 12.74
CA THR A 90 1.01 11.13 12.96
C THR A 90 1.36 9.84 13.68
N GLN A 91 2.62 9.37 13.59
CA GLN A 91 3.08 8.17 14.31
C GLN A 91 2.80 8.26 15.82
N GLU A 92 3.06 9.43 16.42
CA GLU A 92 2.76 9.67 17.83
C GLU A 92 1.28 9.54 18.16
N GLN A 93 0.39 10.03 17.28
CA GLN A 93 -1.06 9.89 17.47
C GLN A 93 -1.50 8.42 17.37
N LEU A 94 -0.90 7.63 16.48
CA LEU A 94 -1.16 6.19 16.39
C LEU A 94 -0.75 5.47 17.68
N ILE A 95 0.44 5.77 18.21
CA ILE A 95 0.96 5.17 19.45
C ILE A 95 0.10 5.63 20.65
N ALA A 96 -0.25 6.91 20.71
CA ALA A 96 -1.09 7.46 21.77
C ALA A 96 -2.48 6.79 21.82
N ALA A 97 -3.06 6.46 20.66
CA ALA A 97 -4.32 5.73 20.60
C ALA A 97 -4.21 4.32 21.21
N ILE A 98 -3.14 3.58 20.90
CA ILE A 98 -2.89 2.25 21.48
C ILE A 98 -2.66 2.35 22.99
N ARG A 99 -1.91 3.36 23.45
CA ARG A 99 -1.69 3.62 24.88
C ARG A 99 -3.01 3.90 25.62
N ARG A 100 -3.91 4.70 25.03
CA ARG A 100 -5.25 4.94 25.60
C ARG A 100 -6.06 3.65 25.71
N CYS A 101 -6.05 2.82 24.67
CA CYS A 101 -6.70 1.50 24.72
C CYS A 101 -6.12 0.61 25.82
N LEU A 102 -4.79 0.57 25.97
CA LEU A 102 -4.11 -0.19 27.02
C LEU A 102 -4.53 0.28 28.42
N LEU A 103 -4.62 1.60 28.63
CA LEU A 103 -5.04 2.15 29.92
C LEU A 103 -6.48 1.80 30.29
N VAL A 104 -7.39 1.73 29.31
CA VAL A 104 -8.81 1.43 29.56
C VAL A 104 -9.07 -0.07 29.66
N THR A 105 -8.50 -0.86 28.74
CA THR A 105 -8.85 -2.29 28.59
C THR A 105 -7.82 -3.24 29.20
N GLY A 106 -6.61 -2.76 29.51
CA GLY A 106 -5.47 -3.59 29.89
C GLY A 106 -4.90 -4.42 28.73
N SER A 107 -5.40 -4.25 27.50
CA SER A 107 -5.02 -5.05 26.34
C SER A 107 -4.64 -4.17 25.15
N THR A 108 -3.57 -4.55 24.45
CA THR A 108 -3.16 -3.96 23.17
C THR A 108 -3.51 -4.85 21.99
N THR A 109 -4.34 -5.88 22.18
CA THR A 109 -4.73 -6.76 21.07
C THR A 109 -5.59 -6.00 20.05
N LEU A 110 -5.49 -6.39 18.78
CA LEU A 110 -6.26 -5.78 17.70
C LEU A 110 -7.77 -5.83 17.97
N ALA A 111 -8.27 -6.96 18.50
CA ALA A 111 -9.66 -7.15 18.84
C ALA A 111 -10.11 -6.24 19.99
N ALA A 112 -9.30 -6.12 21.05
CA ALA A 112 -9.59 -5.21 22.16
C ALA A 112 -9.60 -3.75 21.70
N TYR A 113 -8.66 -3.36 20.84
CA TYR A 113 -8.60 -2.00 20.30
C TYR A 113 -9.81 -1.64 19.43
N GLU A 114 -10.18 -2.49 18.48
CA GLU A 114 -11.37 -2.20 17.66
C GLU A 114 -12.64 -2.19 18.51
N ALA A 115 -12.79 -3.12 19.46
CA ALA A 115 -13.93 -3.12 20.39
C ALA A 115 -14.00 -1.84 21.24
N TRP A 116 -12.86 -1.39 21.80
CA TRP A 116 -12.75 -0.16 22.57
C TRP A 116 -13.03 1.10 21.75
N ARG A 117 -12.65 1.08 20.47
CA ARG A 117 -12.87 2.17 19.53
C ARG A 117 -14.33 2.26 19.07
N THR A 118 -14.96 1.12 18.80
CA THR A 118 -16.35 1.02 18.35
C THR A 118 -17.33 0.86 19.51
N ASP A 119 -16.92 1.15 20.73
CA ASP A 119 -17.76 1.08 21.91
C ASP A 119 -19.01 1.96 21.70
N PRO A 120 -20.23 1.39 21.72
CA PRO A 120 -21.46 2.15 21.53
C PRO A 120 -21.69 3.23 22.59
N ALA A 121 -21.12 3.08 23.78
CA ALA A 121 -21.26 4.04 24.88
C ALA A 121 -20.37 5.28 24.67
N ASP A 122 -19.24 5.13 23.98
CA ASP A 122 -18.29 6.20 23.70
C ASP A 122 -17.53 5.90 22.39
N PRO A 123 -18.16 6.16 21.22
CA PRO A 123 -17.56 5.88 19.93
C PRO A 123 -16.41 6.85 19.66
N LYS A 124 -15.18 6.33 19.67
CA LYS A 124 -13.95 7.12 19.53
C LYS A 124 -13.66 7.39 18.05
N SER A 125 -14.23 8.49 17.55
CA SER A 125 -13.97 8.98 16.19
C SER A 125 -12.66 9.79 16.08
N ASP A 126 -12.10 10.18 17.23
CA ASP A 126 -10.82 10.88 17.39
C ASP A 126 -9.61 9.93 17.39
N VAL A 127 -9.81 8.62 17.21
CA VAL A 127 -8.73 7.64 17.10
C VAL A 127 -8.74 6.89 15.75
N PRO A 128 -7.56 6.55 15.21
CA PRO A 128 -7.42 5.80 13.95
C PRO A 128 -7.98 4.38 14.06
N SER A 129 -8.31 3.76 12.93
CA SER A 129 -8.65 2.32 12.89
C SER A 129 -7.41 1.45 13.06
N ALA A 130 -7.60 0.20 13.48
CA ALA A 130 -6.49 -0.74 13.56
C ALA A 130 -5.88 -1.02 12.19
N ALA A 131 -6.69 -0.96 11.13
CA ALA A 131 -6.21 -1.02 9.75
C ALA A 131 -5.27 0.15 9.41
N THR A 132 -5.62 1.39 9.78
CA THR A 132 -4.76 2.57 9.59
C THR A 132 -3.46 2.45 10.37
N ILE A 133 -3.52 2.02 11.64
CA ILE A 133 -2.34 1.78 12.47
C ILE A 133 -1.42 0.74 11.82
N ARG A 134 -1.95 -0.43 11.45
CA ARG A 134 -1.17 -1.51 10.82
C ARG A 134 -0.54 -1.06 9.50
N PHE A 135 -1.29 -0.32 8.69
CA PHE A 135 -0.80 0.20 7.42
C PHE A 135 0.36 1.18 7.60
N ARG A 136 0.24 2.11 8.56
CA ARG A 136 1.24 3.16 8.81
C ARG A 136 2.46 2.68 9.60
N MET A 137 2.25 1.76 10.54
CA MET A 137 3.32 1.21 11.40
C MET A 137 3.98 -0.03 10.79
N GLY A 138 3.49 -0.52 9.64
CA GLY A 138 3.93 -1.75 8.98
C GLY A 138 3.46 -3.04 9.67
N SER A 139 3.35 -3.04 10.99
CA SER A 139 2.87 -4.15 11.81
C SER A 139 2.15 -3.64 13.06
N TRP A 140 1.12 -4.36 13.49
CA TRP A 140 0.46 -4.11 14.78
C TRP A 140 1.41 -4.36 15.95
N SER A 141 2.19 -5.45 15.92
CA SER A 141 3.13 -5.81 16.98
C SER A 141 4.15 -4.70 17.25
N ARG A 142 4.73 -4.13 16.18
CA ARG A 142 5.64 -2.99 16.26
C ARG A 142 4.97 -1.78 16.92
N ALA A 143 3.70 -1.52 16.58
CA ALA A 143 2.95 -0.41 17.17
C ALA A 143 2.69 -0.62 18.67
N THR A 144 2.37 -1.85 19.08
CA THR A 144 2.14 -2.19 20.49
C THR A 144 3.43 -2.21 21.31
N GLU A 145 4.55 -2.64 20.73
CA GLU A 145 5.87 -2.56 21.39
C GLU A 145 6.23 -1.11 21.72
N LEU A 146 6.06 -0.20 20.75
CA LEU A 146 6.30 1.23 20.95
C LEU A 146 5.31 1.89 21.93
N ALA A 147 4.10 1.33 22.04
CA ALA A 147 3.13 1.80 23.02
C ALA A 147 3.49 1.37 24.44
N CYS A 148 4.08 0.17 24.60
CA CYS A 148 4.47 -0.41 25.88
C CYS A 148 5.87 -0.01 26.35
N SER A 149 6.75 0.48 25.47
CA SER A 149 8.03 1.12 25.87
C SER A 149 7.81 2.52 26.42
#